data_AF-A0A521RCB0-F1
#
_entry.id   AF-A0A521RCB0-F1
#
_cell.length_a   1.000
_cell.length_b   1.000
_cell.length_c   1.000
_cell.angle_alpha   90.00
_cell.angle_beta   90.00
_cell.angle_gamma   90.00
#
_symmetry.space_group_name_H-M   'P 1'
#
loop_
_entity.id
_entity.type
_entity.pdbx_description
1 polymer ?
#
loop_
_entity_poly.entity_id
_entity_poly.type
_entity_poly.pdbx_seq_one_letter_code
_entity_poly.pdbx_strand_id
1 'polypeptide(L)'
;MNALFSERNQEWRPVPFWVDFLIRLGYRWPASTMGPRRIALLSMPCDSAAAELVALGAMIRDLGNSNANDIAGHYAALMRYARQYLEHCRGCDLPECDPAAKRCGYVAKATGRLRYSPSLRKVYTVSRSTDLANGRIALERPAGRTRSRSGEMNGPVTSWPNAEHATNWHIENEPPPQLASSEGALSEGPYRQIITEAEIHSNNLRRSYSGLCLVGRAGGEGATREICKSVRFQFSGGDYSLSDVLTIHRWSMAVPISRVIFYNARTEKFDRHTPQPSLVIADGDTSFLKVLGGTEFQRSDVIGVIHRVVERDRLEALGNQMLGLQQWYAEDTEMLGGLPAAPRAIGLSILKRRTP
;
A
#
# COMPACT_ATOMS: atom_id res chain seq x y z
N MET A 1 -23.71 14.48 -11.13
CA MET A 1 -24.52 13.63 -10.24
C MET A 1 -23.62 13.18 -9.10
N ASN A 2 -24.13 13.20 -7.87
CA ASN A 2 -23.39 12.71 -6.70
C ASN A 2 -23.40 11.18 -6.70
N ALA A 3 -22.35 10.57 -6.15
CA ALA A 3 -22.28 9.11 -6.02
C ALA A 3 -23.44 8.57 -5.15
N LEU A 4 -23.95 7.39 -5.51
CA LEU A 4 -24.81 6.59 -4.64
C LEU A 4 -23.99 5.52 -3.93
N PHE A 5 -24.47 5.10 -2.78
CA PHE A 5 -23.80 4.16 -1.88
C PHE A 5 -24.72 2.99 -1.55
N SER A 6 -24.15 1.79 -1.52
CA SER A 6 -24.81 0.58 -1.02
C SER A 6 -23.81 -0.22 -0.17
N GLU A 7 -24.29 -0.81 0.90
CA GLU A 7 -23.51 -1.70 1.77
C GLU A 7 -24.29 -3.00 1.95
N ARG A 8 -23.62 -4.16 1.81
CA ARG A 8 -24.20 -5.51 1.96
C ARG A 8 -25.47 -5.71 1.12
N ASN A 9 -25.45 -5.21 -0.12
CA ASN A 9 -26.56 -5.30 -1.08
C ASN A 9 -27.87 -4.62 -0.61
N GLN A 10 -27.77 -3.64 0.28
CA GLN A 10 -28.89 -2.75 0.59
C GLN A 10 -29.24 -1.84 -0.62
N GLU A 11 -30.41 -1.21 -0.57
CA GLU A 11 -30.83 -0.24 -1.56
C GLU A 11 -29.82 0.91 -1.72
N TRP A 12 -29.69 1.39 -2.95
CA TRP A 12 -28.86 2.54 -3.28
C TRP A 12 -29.41 3.80 -2.62
N ARG A 13 -28.54 4.52 -1.91
CA ARG A 13 -28.88 5.77 -1.23
C ARG A 13 -27.78 6.81 -1.41
N PRO A 14 -28.05 8.10 -1.15
CA PRO A 14 -26.99 9.09 -1.04
C PRO A 14 -25.91 8.65 -0.04
N VAL A 15 -24.65 9.01 -0.28
CA VAL A 15 -23.52 8.68 0.61
C VAL A 15 -23.85 9.10 2.04
N PRO A 16 -23.90 8.16 3.00
CA PRO A 16 -24.19 8.48 4.40
C PRO A 16 -23.12 9.40 5.00
N PHE A 17 -23.53 10.26 5.93
CA PHE A 17 -22.61 11.22 6.58
C PHE A 17 -21.38 10.56 7.21
N TRP A 18 -21.54 9.37 7.81
CA TRP A 18 -20.40 8.65 8.39
C TRP A 18 -19.41 8.16 7.33
N VAL A 19 -19.87 7.77 6.14
CA VAL A 19 -19.01 7.35 5.02
C VAL A 19 -18.24 8.56 4.49
N ASP A 20 -18.94 9.68 4.28
CA ASP A 20 -18.33 10.94 3.85
C ASP A 20 -17.27 11.42 4.86
N PHE A 21 -17.58 11.38 6.16
CA PHE A 21 -16.62 11.70 7.23
C PHE A 21 -15.34 10.87 7.14
N LEU A 22 -15.44 9.55 6.98
CA LEU A 22 -14.27 8.66 6.91
C LEU A 22 -13.41 8.90 5.67
N ILE A 23 -14.05 9.05 4.51
CA ILE A 23 -13.35 9.40 3.27
C ILE A 23 -12.66 10.76 3.42
N ARG A 24 -13.35 11.75 3.98
CA ARG A 24 -12.78 13.09 4.21
C ARG A 24 -11.65 13.11 5.22
N LEU A 25 -11.71 12.25 6.25
CA LEU A 25 -10.63 12.07 7.21
C LEU A 25 -9.34 11.64 6.49
N GLY A 26 -9.43 10.62 5.64
CA GLY A 26 -8.28 10.18 4.83
C GLY A 26 -7.81 11.24 3.85
N TYR A 27 -8.74 11.90 3.16
CA TYR A 27 -8.44 12.92 2.16
C TYR A 27 -7.74 14.15 2.74
N ARG A 28 -8.17 14.60 3.93
CA ARG A 28 -7.58 15.76 4.62
C ARG A 28 -6.35 15.42 5.44
N TRP A 29 -6.00 14.15 5.58
CA TRP A 29 -4.78 13.77 6.29
C TRP A 29 -3.55 14.38 5.57
N PRO A 30 -2.60 15.02 6.26
CA PRO A 30 -1.44 15.62 5.61
C PRO A 30 -0.58 14.59 4.87
N ALA A 31 -0.12 14.92 3.66
CA ALA A 31 0.73 14.04 2.86
C ALA A 31 2.22 14.05 3.28
N SER A 32 2.57 14.65 4.42
CA SER A 32 3.95 15.06 4.71
C SER A 32 4.80 13.97 5.37
N THR A 33 5.94 13.66 4.75
CA THR A 33 7.07 12.90 5.33
C THR A 33 7.99 13.76 6.21
N MET A 34 7.79 15.08 6.24
CA MET A 34 8.66 16.06 6.90
C MET A 34 8.11 16.56 8.24
N GLY A 35 6.85 16.24 8.55
CA GLY A 35 6.22 16.59 9.82
C GLY A 35 6.53 15.58 10.93
N PRO A 36 6.28 15.95 12.21
CA PRO A 36 6.32 14.98 13.29
C PRO A 36 5.28 13.88 13.03
N ARG A 37 5.69 12.64 13.28
CA ARG A 37 4.83 11.45 13.15
C ARG A 37 3.54 11.61 13.94
N ARG A 38 2.41 11.20 13.34
CA ARG A 38 1.10 11.20 13.95
C ARG A 38 0.53 9.80 14.13
N ILE A 39 -0.24 9.63 15.19
CA ILE A 39 -0.98 8.41 15.49
C ILE A 39 -2.42 8.81 15.77
N ALA A 40 -3.35 8.41 14.91
CA ALA A 40 -4.78 8.56 15.14
C ALA A 40 -5.39 7.24 15.60
N LEU A 41 -6.36 7.36 16.49
CA LEU A 41 -7.25 6.29 16.89
C LEU A 41 -8.69 6.70 16.57
N LEU A 42 -9.31 5.94 15.67
CA LEU A 42 -10.69 6.08 15.27
C LEU A 42 -11.50 4.92 15.87
N SER A 43 -12.47 5.25 16.72
CA SER A 43 -13.35 4.30 17.37
C SER A 43 -14.72 4.25 16.67
N MET A 44 -15.06 3.08 16.12
CA MET A 44 -16.30 2.81 15.41
C MET A 44 -17.32 2.08 16.32
N PRO A 45 -18.63 2.34 16.20
CA PRO A 45 -19.65 1.66 17.01
C PRO A 45 -19.89 0.20 16.58
N CYS A 46 -19.52 -0.17 15.36
CA CYS A 46 -19.76 -1.49 14.78
C CYS A 46 -18.62 -1.91 13.86
N ASP A 47 -18.64 -3.17 13.46
CA ASP A 47 -17.73 -3.73 12.47
C ASP A 47 -18.10 -3.27 11.05
N SER A 48 -17.22 -2.54 10.38
CA SER A 48 -17.47 -1.94 9.06
C SER A 48 -16.18 -1.75 8.25
N ALA A 49 -16.29 -1.38 6.96
CA ALA A 49 -15.15 -1.10 6.08
C ALA A 49 -14.52 0.29 6.32
N ALA A 50 -14.49 0.74 7.58
CA ALA A 50 -14.16 2.13 7.89
C ALA A 50 -12.68 2.46 7.61
N ALA A 51 -11.77 1.54 7.88
CA ALA A 51 -10.36 1.68 7.51
C ALA A 51 -10.19 1.87 6.01
N GLU A 52 -10.92 1.11 5.21
CA GLU A 52 -10.82 1.09 3.76
C GLU A 52 -11.44 2.34 3.13
N LEU A 53 -12.48 2.90 3.74
CA LEU A 53 -13.02 4.21 3.38
C LEU A 53 -12.03 5.35 3.68
N VAL A 54 -11.34 5.31 4.82
CA VAL A 54 -10.24 6.26 5.11
C VAL A 54 -9.11 6.08 4.09
N ALA A 55 -8.77 4.85 3.73
CA ALA A 55 -7.74 4.57 2.73
C ALA A 55 -8.12 5.10 1.34
N LEU A 56 -9.39 4.98 0.96
CA LEU A 56 -9.89 5.55 -0.29
C LEU A 56 -9.72 7.07 -0.32
N GLY A 57 -10.08 7.75 0.77
CA GLY A 57 -9.87 9.19 0.91
C GLY A 57 -8.40 9.60 0.76
N ALA A 58 -7.51 8.93 1.48
CA ALA A 58 -6.06 9.18 1.41
C ALA A 58 -5.50 8.90 0.01
N MET A 59 -5.99 7.86 -0.66
CA MET A 59 -5.61 7.54 -2.04
C MET A 59 -6.06 8.64 -3.01
N ILE A 60 -7.28 9.15 -2.86
CA ILE A 60 -7.80 10.27 -3.68
C ILE A 60 -6.95 11.52 -3.49
N ARG A 61 -6.57 11.86 -2.25
CA ARG A 61 -5.63 12.95 -1.96
C ARG A 61 -4.31 12.74 -2.70
N ASP A 62 -3.76 11.53 -2.65
CA ASP A 62 -2.48 11.22 -3.27
C ASP A 62 -2.56 11.20 -4.81
N LEU A 63 -3.73 11.00 -5.41
CA LEU A 63 -3.92 11.22 -6.85
C LEU A 63 -3.69 12.69 -7.23
N GLY A 64 -3.98 13.63 -6.33
CA GLY A 64 -3.73 15.07 -6.51
C GLY A 64 -2.29 15.53 -6.24
N ASN A 65 -1.41 14.67 -5.71
CA ASN A 65 -0.02 15.02 -5.43
C ASN A 65 0.92 14.50 -6.54
N SER A 66 1.55 15.41 -7.29
CA SER A 66 2.45 15.05 -8.40
C SER A 66 3.65 14.20 -7.99
N ASN A 67 4.02 14.20 -6.70
CA ASN A 67 5.12 13.43 -6.13
C ASN A 67 4.67 12.10 -5.52
N ALA A 68 3.36 11.83 -5.40
CA ALA A 68 2.85 10.57 -4.88
C ALA A 68 2.86 9.48 -5.96
N ASN A 69 4.06 9.06 -6.34
CA ASN A 69 4.32 7.94 -7.24
C ASN A 69 5.71 7.34 -6.99
N ASP A 70 5.93 6.13 -7.50
CA ASP A 70 7.16 5.37 -7.22
C ASP A 70 8.32 5.70 -8.18
N ILE A 71 8.16 6.66 -9.12
CA ILE A 71 9.10 6.85 -10.24
C ILE A 71 10.49 7.29 -9.78
N ALA A 72 10.58 8.32 -8.95
CA ALA A 72 11.87 8.90 -8.56
C ALA A 72 12.76 7.91 -7.78
N GLY A 73 12.17 7.00 -7.01
CA GLY A 73 12.88 5.98 -6.23
C GLY A 73 13.00 4.61 -6.91
N HIS A 74 12.39 4.43 -8.08
CA HIS A 74 12.19 3.10 -8.68
C HIS A 74 13.50 2.39 -9.00
N TYR A 75 14.45 3.08 -9.65
CA TYR A 75 15.73 2.45 -10.00
C TYR A 75 16.52 2.03 -8.75
N ALA A 76 16.49 2.85 -7.70
CA ALA A 76 17.10 2.50 -6.42
C ALA A 76 16.41 1.28 -5.78
N ALA A 77 15.09 1.14 -5.92
CA ALA A 77 14.37 -0.05 -5.47
C ALA A 77 14.79 -1.32 -6.25
N LEU A 78 14.92 -1.22 -7.58
CA LEU A 78 15.46 -2.33 -8.39
C LEU A 78 16.88 -2.71 -7.97
N MET A 79 17.74 -1.73 -7.68
CA MET A 79 19.10 -1.98 -7.19
C MET A 79 19.12 -2.68 -5.83
N ARG A 80 18.28 -2.26 -4.88
CA ARG A 80 18.15 -2.94 -3.58
C ARG A 80 17.66 -4.38 -3.75
N TYR A 81 16.68 -4.59 -4.61
CA TYR A 81 16.15 -5.92 -4.92
C TYR A 81 17.21 -6.82 -5.57
N ALA A 82 17.98 -6.29 -6.53
CA ALA A 82 19.09 -7.01 -7.19
C ALA A 82 20.19 -7.37 -6.19
N ARG A 83 20.58 -6.42 -5.32
CA ARG A 83 21.53 -6.65 -4.23
C ARG A 83 21.07 -7.77 -3.31
N GLN A 84 19.86 -7.67 -2.78
CA GLN A 84 19.28 -8.68 -1.91
C GLN A 84 19.30 -10.07 -2.57
N TYR A 85 18.92 -10.16 -3.85
CA TYR A 85 18.96 -11.41 -4.58
C TYR A 85 20.37 -12.01 -4.65
N LEU A 86 21.35 -11.21 -5.09
CA LEU A 86 22.71 -11.68 -5.33
C LEU A 86 23.45 -12.03 -4.03
N GLU A 87 23.31 -11.20 -2.99
CA GLU A 87 24.07 -11.33 -1.75
C GLU A 87 23.41 -12.30 -0.74
N HIS A 88 22.07 -12.43 -0.77
CA HIS A 88 21.35 -13.16 0.29
C HIS A 88 20.40 -14.25 -0.22
N CYS A 89 19.61 -14.02 -1.28
CA CYS A 89 18.51 -14.93 -1.61
C CYS A 89 18.87 -16.03 -2.61
N ARG A 90 19.82 -15.80 -3.52
CA ARG A 90 20.16 -16.74 -4.60
C ARG A 90 20.71 -18.07 -4.09
N GLY A 91 21.55 -18.02 -3.05
CA GLY A 91 22.15 -19.18 -2.41
C GLY A 91 21.51 -19.52 -1.06
N CYS A 92 20.28 -19.08 -0.80
CA CYS A 92 19.63 -19.36 0.48
C CYS A 92 19.08 -20.78 0.49
N ASP A 93 19.57 -21.59 1.44
CA ASP A 93 19.20 -23.01 1.56
C ASP A 93 17.85 -23.26 2.24
N LEU A 94 17.14 -22.21 2.67
CA LEU A 94 15.80 -22.42 3.22
C LEU A 94 14.82 -22.80 2.09
N PRO A 95 14.00 -23.84 2.30
CA PRO A 95 12.97 -24.21 1.34
C PRO A 95 11.92 -23.11 1.18
N GLU A 96 11.59 -22.43 2.28
CA GLU A 96 10.68 -21.28 2.32
C GLU A 96 11.38 -20.06 2.92
N CYS A 97 11.01 -18.86 2.46
CA CYS A 97 11.61 -17.65 2.98
C CYS A 97 11.17 -17.38 4.42
N ASP A 98 12.13 -17.51 5.33
CA ASP A 98 12.01 -17.08 6.72
C ASP A 98 13.17 -16.12 7.07
N PRO A 99 12.95 -14.80 6.92
CA PRO A 99 13.97 -13.82 7.25
C PRO A 99 14.31 -13.75 8.74
N ALA A 100 13.38 -14.11 9.63
CA ALA A 100 13.60 -14.12 11.07
C ALA A 100 14.54 -15.27 11.45
N ALA A 101 14.31 -16.47 10.89
CA ALA A 101 15.20 -17.61 11.09
C ALA A 101 16.60 -17.37 10.51
N LYS A 102 16.71 -16.76 9.32
CA LYS A 102 18.00 -16.44 8.69
C LYS A 102 18.67 -15.16 9.21
N ARG A 103 17.93 -14.33 9.96
CA ARG A 103 18.36 -13.00 10.45
C ARG A 103 18.98 -12.13 9.34
N CYS A 104 18.43 -12.20 8.13
CA CYS A 104 19.01 -11.53 6.97
C CYS A 104 18.59 -10.05 6.84
N GLY A 105 17.65 -9.58 7.67
CA GLY A 105 17.22 -8.17 7.68
C GLY A 105 16.26 -7.77 6.56
N TYR A 106 15.69 -8.73 5.82
CA TYR A 106 14.72 -8.48 4.75
C TYR A 106 13.31 -8.93 5.16
N VAL A 107 12.28 -8.41 4.50
CA VAL A 107 10.88 -8.77 4.80
C VAL A 107 10.32 -9.91 3.93
N ALA A 108 10.97 -10.17 2.79
CA ALA A 108 10.55 -11.21 1.83
C ALA A 108 11.75 -11.66 0.97
N LYS A 109 11.62 -12.75 0.21
CA LYS A 109 12.67 -13.27 -0.68
C LYS A 109 12.67 -12.53 -2.02
N ALA A 110 13.80 -11.90 -2.35
CA ALA A 110 14.07 -11.47 -3.72
C ALA A 110 14.35 -12.67 -4.62
N THR A 111 13.52 -12.90 -5.64
CA THR A 111 13.69 -13.98 -6.62
C THR A 111 14.70 -13.63 -7.73
N GLY A 112 15.09 -12.36 -7.83
CA GLY A 112 15.97 -11.85 -8.88
C GLY A 112 15.28 -11.73 -10.23
N ARG A 113 13.94 -11.88 -10.31
CA ARG A 113 13.20 -11.85 -11.58
C ARG A 113 12.61 -10.47 -11.83
N LEU A 114 12.96 -9.88 -12.98
CA LEU A 114 12.43 -8.61 -13.45
C LEU A 114 11.62 -8.80 -14.73
N ARG A 115 10.50 -8.09 -14.86
CA ARG A 115 9.64 -8.08 -16.05
C ARG A 115 9.86 -6.81 -16.85
N TYR A 116 9.85 -6.94 -18.18
CA TYR A 116 9.96 -5.80 -19.10
C TYR A 116 8.56 -5.30 -19.49
N SER A 117 8.19 -4.09 -19.06
CA SER A 117 6.85 -3.52 -19.22
C SER A 117 6.38 -3.44 -20.68
N PRO A 118 7.22 -3.03 -21.67
CA PRO A 118 6.80 -3.03 -23.08
C PRO A 118 6.51 -4.42 -23.67
N SER A 119 6.87 -5.50 -22.97
CA SER A 119 6.51 -6.87 -23.37
C SER A 119 6.29 -7.73 -22.13
N LEU A 120 5.04 -7.78 -21.66
CA LEU A 120 4.66 -8.51 -20.45
C LEU A 120 4.99 -10.01 -20.48
N ARG A 121 5.35 -10.59 -21.64
CA ARG A 121 5.82 -11.99 -21.75
C ARG A 121 7.29 -12.17 -21.38
N LYS A 122 8.09 -11.09 -21.37
CA LYS A 122 9.54 -11.18 -21.17
C LYS A 122 9.90 -10.98 -19.70
N VAL A 123 10.44 -12.03 -19.10
CA VAL A 123 11.01 -12.03 -17.76
C VAL A 123 12.50 -12.33 -17.87
N TYR A 124 13.29 -11.59 -17.11
CA TYR A 124 14.74 -11.69 -17.05
C TYR A 124 15.16 -11.96 -15.61
N THR A 125 16.36 -12.50 -15.45
CA THR A 125 16.97 -12.76 -14.13
C THR A 125 18.17 -11.84 -13.94
N VAL A 126 18.34 -11.32 -12.73
CA VAL A 126 19.52 -10.53 -12.33
C VAL A 126 20.77 -11.40 -12.47
N SER A 127 21.73 -10.90 -13.24
CA SER A 127 23.01 -11.54 -13.54
C SER A 127 24.04 -11.32 -12.42
N ARG A 128 25.04 -12.22 -12.34
CA ARG A 128 26.24 -12.00 -11.50
C ARG A 128 27.10 -10.83 -12.00
N SER A 129 26.98 -10.47 -13.26
CA SER A 129 27.68 -9.32 -13.87
C SER A 129 27.07 -7.97 -13.48
N THR A 130 26.09 -7.96 -12.57
CA THR A 130 25.51 -6.75 -11.99
C THR A 130 26.58 -6.03 -11.18
N ASP A 131 26.79 -4.76 -11.49
CA ASP A 131 27.77 -3.91 -10.82
C ASP A 131 27.04 -3.02 -9.81
N LEU A 132 26.98 -3.52 -8.57
CA LEU A 132 26.32 -2.82 -7.47
C LEU A 132 27.04 -1.55 -7.03
N ALA A 133 28.35 -1.47 -7.26
CA ALA A 133 29.18 -0.33 -6.87
C ALA A 133 28.94 0.86 -7.80
N ASN A 134 28.85 0.61 -9.11
CA ASN A 134 28.57 1.64 -10.10
C ASN A 134 27.07 1.78 -10.44
N GLY A 135 26.20 1.09 -9.70
CA GLY A 135 24.76 1.23 -9.85
C GLY A 135 24.21 0.69 -11.17
N ARG A 136 24.76 -0.40 -11.71
CA ARG A 136 24.34 -0.99 -13.00
C ARG A 136 23.79 -2.40 -12.83
N ILE A 137 22.55 -2.61 -13.24
CA ILE A 137 21.93 -3.95 -13.25
C ILE A 137 22.25 -4.65 -14.56
N ALA A 138 22.71 -5.89 -14.49
CA ALA A 138 22.86 -6.77 -15.64
C ALA A 138 21.77 -7.83 -15.62
N LEU A 139 21.13 -8.07 -16.76
CA LEU A 139 20.02 -9.02 -16.89
C LEU A 139 20.31 -10.11 -17.91
N GLU A 140 20.03 -11.34 -17.53
CA GLU A 140 20.13 -12.53 -18.37
C GLU A 140 18.72 -13.03 -18.70
N ARG A 141 18.54 -13.55 -19.92
CA ARG A 141 17.31 -14.32 -20.20
C ARG A 141 17.40 -15.67 -19.51
N PRO A 142 16.29 -16.19 -18.95
CA PRO A 142 16.23 -17.60 -18.59
C PRO A 142 16.67 -18.42 -19.80
N ALA A 143 17.62 -19.34 -19.62
CA ALA A 143 17.96 -20.27 -20.69
C ALA A 143 16.66 -20.94 -21.14
N GLY A 144 16.37 -20.90 -22.46
CA GLY A 144 15.37 -21.81 -23.01
C GLY A 144 15.76 -23.26 -22.66
N ARG A 145 14.88 -24.23 -22.92
CA ARG A 145 15.13 -25.67 -22.70
C ARG A 145 16.40 -26.24 -23.38
N THR A 146 17.22 -25.43 -24.04
CA THR A 146 18.56 -25.76 -24.49
C THR A 146 19.55 -25.72 -23.32
N ARG A 147 19.78 -26.89 -22.71
CA ARG A 147 20.94 -27.14 -21.84
C ARG A 147 22.21 -26.68 -22.57
N SER A 148 22.93 -25.73 -21.99
CA SER A 148 24.32 -25.47 -22.37
C SER A 148 25.16 -26.71 -22.02
N ARG A 149 26.15 -27.04 -22.88
CA ARG A 149 27.09 -28.14 -22.64
C ARG A 149 27.97 -27.93 -21.39
N SER A 150 27.99 -26.73 -20.82
CA SER A 150 28.81 -26.34 -19.65
C SER A 150 28.12 -26.52 -18.30
N GLY A 151 26.85 -26.94 -18.25
CA GLY A 151 26.12 -27.06 -16.98
C GLY A 151 25.74 -25.72 -16.33
N GLU A 152 26.10 -24.59 -16.96
CA GLU A 152 25.68 -23.27 -16.52
C GLU A 152 24.25 -22.97 -16.99
N MET A 153 23.34 -22.81 -16.03
CA MET A 153 21.91 -22.51 -16.25
C MET A 153 21.63 -21.08 -16.76
N ASN A 154 22.66 -20.28 -17.02
CA ASN A 154 22.52 -18.86 -17.30
C ASN A 154 22.84 -18.55 -18.78
N GLY A 155 21.91 -17.87 -19.46
CA GLY A 155 22.15 -17.35 -20.82
C GLY A 155 23.07 -16.12 -20.80
N PRO A 156 23.49 -15.61 -21.98
CA PRO A 156 24.29 -14.39 -22.04
C PRO A 156 23.53 -13.19 -21.44
N VAL A 157 24.27 -12.22 -20.90
CA VAL A 157 23.68 -10.93 -20.50
C VAL A 157 23.08 -10.28 -21.74
N THR A 158 21.79 -9.96 -21.68
CA THR A 158 21.01 -9.47 -22.82
C THR A 158 20.48 -8.06 -22.62
N SER A 159 20.54 -7.52 -21.41
CA SER A 159 19.99 -6.18 -21.11
C SER A 159 20.68 -5.54 -19.91
N TRP A 160 20.77 -4.20 -19.97
CA TRP A 160 21.34 -3.34 -18.93
C TRP A 160 20.34 -2.22 -18.63
N PRO A 161 19.39 -2.40 -17.72
CA PRO A 161 18.53 -1.32 -17.27
C PRO A 161 19.39 -0.15 -16.79
N ASN A 162 19.08 1.07 -17.24
CA ASN A 162 19.66 2.30 -16.72
C ASN A 162 18.58 3.12 -16.00
N ALA A 163 19.00 4.13 -15.25
CA ALA A 163 18.08 4.96 -14.47
C ALA A 163 17.01 5.66 -15.34
N GLU A 164 17.40 6.14 -16.54
CA GLU A 164 16.50 6.84 -17.47
C GLU A 164 15.34 5.96 -17.96
N HIS A 165 15.59 4.67 -18.16
CA HIS A 165 14.61 3.71 -18.67
C HIS A 165 14.15 2.71 -17.60
N ALA A 166 14.35 3.02 -16.32
CA ALA A 166 14.04 2.12 -15.21
C ALA A 166 12.54 1.76 -15.16
N THR A 167 11.66 2.66 -15.61
CA THR A 167 10.21 2.46 -15.65
C THR A 167 9.76 1.38 -16.62
N ASN A 168 10.62 0.99 -17.57
CA ASN A 168 10.40 -0.14 -18.46
C ASN A 168 10.59 -1.49 -17.76
N TRP A 169 11.03 -1.50 -16.51
CA TRP A 169 11.34 -2.69 -15.73
C TRP A 169 10.59 -2.66 -14.41
N HIS A 170 10.16 -3.82 -13.91
CA HIS A 170 9.60 -3.94 -12.57
C HIS A 170 9.85 -5.35 -12.03
N ILE A 171 9.74 -5.51 -10.70
CA ILE A 171 9.89 -6.82 -10.06
C ILE A 171 8.76 -7.73 -10.53
N GLU A 172 9.09 -8.99 -10.81
CA GLU A 172 8.08 -9.94 -11.27
C GLU A 172 6.99 -10.15 -10.22
N ASN A 173 5.73 -10.04 -10.64
CA ASN A 173 4.54 -10.15 -9.80
C ASN A 173 4.37 -8.98 -8.81
N GLU A 174 4.99 -7.84 -9.09
CA GLU A 174 4.66 -6.54 -8.50
C GLU A 174 3.97 -5.64 -9.54
N PRO A 175 3.23 -4.62 -9.10
CA PRO A 175 2.66 -3.65 -10.03
C PRO A 175 3.78 -2.86 -10.73
N PRO A 176 3.62 -2.53 -12.02
CA PRO A 176 4.58 -1.68 -12.72
C PRO A 176 4.56 -0.27 -12.11
N PRO A 177 5.70 0.45 -12.08
CA PRO A 177 5.74 1.82 -11.56
C PRO A 177 4.91 2.78 -12.43
N GLN A 178 4.80 2.50 -13.73
CA GLN A 178 4.03 3.26 -14.69
C GLN A 178 3.56 2.38 -15.86
N LEU A 179 2.39 2.69 -16.41
CA LEU A 179 1.91 2.12 -17.67
C LEU A 179 2.49 2.83 -18.88
N ALA A 180 2.80 2.05 -19.92
CA ALA A 180 3.31 2.57 -21.18
C ALA A 180 2.23 3.29 -22.02
N SER A 181 0.96 2.89 -21.86
CA SER A 181 -0.19 3.48 -22.54
C SER A 181 -1.27 3.89 -21.52
N SER A 182 -2.36 4.49 -22.00
CA SER A 182 -3.57 4.74 -21.20
C SER A 182 -4.44 3.49 -21.01
N GLU A 183 -4.12 2.38 -21.68
CA GLU A 183 -4.85 1.14 -21.51
C GLU A 183 -4.58 0.57 -20.11
N GLY A 184 -5.66 0.28 -19.36
CA GLY A 184 -5.57 -0.13 -17.95
C GLY A 184 -5.29 1.02 -16.97
N ALA A 185 -5.26 2.27 -17.44
CA ALA A 185 -5.22 3.44 -16.56
C ALA A 185 -6.51 3.56 -15.75
N LEU A 186 -6.42 4.20 -14.59
CA LEU A 186 -7.58 4.51 -13.78
C LEU A 186 -8.46 5.55 -14.47
N SER A 187 -9.78 5.35 -14.41
CA SER A 187 -10.74 6.39 -14.73
C SER A 187 -10.78 7.43 -13.62
N GLU A 188 -10.73 8.70 -13.99
CA GLU A 188 -10.80 9.83 -13.06
C GLU A 188 -12.20 10.01 -12.46
N GLY A 189 -13.24 9.65 -13.23
CA GLY A 189 -14.65 9.92 -12.93
C GLY A 189 -15.12 9.42 -11.55
N PRO A 190 -14.89 8.14 -11.20
CA PRO A 190 -15.24 7.60 -9.88
C PRO A 190 -14.69 8.44 -8.72
N TYR A 191 -13.41 8.80 -8.77
CA TYR A 191 -12.74 9.52 -7.68
C TYR A 191 -13.24 10.95 -7.53
N ARG A 192 -13.47 11.67 -8.64
CA ARG A 192 -14.09 13.01 -8.61
C ARG A 192 -15.54 13.00 -8.14
N GLN A 193 -16.29 11.93 -8.38
CA GLN A 193 -17.67 11.82 -7.90
C GLN A 193 -17.77 11.49 -6.41
N ILE A 194 -16.71 10.91 -5.83
CA ILE A 194 -16.61 10.69 -4.38
C ILE A 194 -16.22 11.98 -3.66
N ILE A 195 -15.22 12.70 -4.16
CA ILE A 195 -14.77 13.99 -3.61
C ILE A 195 -14.74 15.00 -4.76
N THR A 196 -15.79 15.83 -4.84
CA THR A 196 -16.00 16.78 -5.95
C THR A 196 -14.86 17.79 -6.10
N GLU A 197 -14.29 18.22 -4.97
CA GLU A 197 -13.16 19.16 -4.91
C GLU A 197 -11.80 18.49 -5.11
N ALA A 198 -11.74 17.18 -5.39
CA ALA A 198 -10.45 16.50 -5.58
C ALA A 198 -9.73 17.00 -6.83
N GLU A 199 -8.51 17.47 -6.63
CA GLU A 199 -7.55 17.65 -7.70
C GLU A 199 -6.94 16.30 -8.04
N ILE A 200 -6.88 15.95 -9.33
CA ILE A 200 -6.31 14.69 -9.79
C ILE A 200 -5.27 14.99 -10.86
N HIS A 201 -4.03 14.61 -10.61
CA HIS A 201 -2.99 14.65 -11.64
C HIS A 201 -3.15 13.45 -12.57
N SER A 202 -3.37 13.72 -13.86
CA SER A 202 -3.57 12.70 -14.89
C SER A 202 -2.45 11.66 -14.99
N ASN A 203 -1.21 12.02 -14.64
CA ASN A 203 -0.09 11.08 -14.59
C ASN A 203 -0.23 10.04 -13.47
N ASN A 204 -0.84 10.39 -12.34
CA ASN A 204 -1.03 9.46 -11.22
C ASN A 204 -2.08 8.38 -11.51
N LEU A 205 -2.98 8.62 -12.46
CA LEU A 205 -3.92 7.60 -12.96
C LEU A 205 -3.22 6.45 -13.72
N ARG A 206 -1.93 6.61 -14.05
CA ARG A 206 -1.11 5.63 -14.77
C ARG A 206 0.13 5.19 -13.99
N ARG A 207 0.30 5.64 -12.75
CA ARG A 207 1.50 5.40 -11.94
C ARG A 207 1.16 4.73 -10.62
N SER A 208 1.92 3.70 -10.28
CA SER A 208 1.82 3.08 -8.96
C SER A 208 2.40 3.96 -7.88
N TYR A 209 1.94 3.74 -6.65
CA TYR A 209 2.37 4.45 -5.47
C TYR A 209 2.39 3.54 -4.26
N SER A 210 3.49 3.61 -3.52
CA SER A 210 3.83 2.75 -2.39
C SER A 210 3.81 3.49 -1.05
N GLY A 211 3.43 4.78 -1.02
CA GLY A 211 3.42 5.58 0.21
C GLY A 211 2.17 5.41 1.08
N LEU A 212 1.09 4.81 0.56
CA LEU A 212 -0.13 4.52 1.32
C LEU A 212 -0.25 3.02 1.56
N CYS A 213 -0.46 2.62 2.82
CA CYS A 213 -0.61 1.22 3.20
C CYS A 213 -1.92 0.98 3.95
N LEU A 214 -2.69 0.00 3.49
CA LEU A 214 -3.79 -0.60 4.23
C LEU A 214 -3.29 -1.87 4.91
N VAL A 215 -3.37 -1.90 6.23
CA VAL A 215 -3.12 -3.08 7.04
C VAL A 215 -4.45 -3.77 7.28
N GLY A 216 -4.61 -4.96 6.69
CA GLY A 216 -5.86 -5.70 6.75
C GLY A 216 -6.16 -6.27 8.13
N ARG A 217 -7.30 -6.96 8.22
CA ARG A 217 -7.84 -7.58 9.43
C ARG A 217 -6.94 -8.70 9.95
N ALA A 218 -7.12 -9.05 11.22
CA ALA A 218 -6.55 -10.27 11.79
C ALA A 218 -6.94 -11.55 11.02
N GLY A 219 -8.12 -11.56 10.37
CA GLY A 219 -8.56 -12.65 9.48
C GLY A 219 -7.73 -12.80 8.19
N GLY A 220 -6.92 -11.80 7.86
CA GLY A 220 -6.08 -11.75 6.66
C GLY A 220 -6.77 -11.11 5.45
N GLU A 221 -6.08 -11.14 4.31
CA GLU A 221 -6.49 -10.49 3.06
C GLU A 221 -7.92 -10.83 2.61
N GLY A 222 -8.32 -12.11 2.70
CA GLY A 222 -9.65 -12.53 2.28
C GLY A 222 -10.77 -11.84 3.05
N ALA A 223 -10.60 -11.66 4.37
CA ALA A 223 -11.60 -11.01 5.22
C ALA A 223 -11.73 -9.51 4.91
N THR A 224 -10.60 -8.82 4.73
CA THR A 224 -10.60 -7.40 4.33
C THR A 224 -11.17 -7.22 2.92
N ARG A 225 -10.81 -8.10 1.98
CA ARG A 225 -11.33 -7.98 0.62
C ARG A 225 -12.85 -8.22 0.57
N GLU A 226 -13.38 -9.13 1.38
CA GLU A 226 -14.81 -9.39 1.45
C GLU A 226 -15.59 -8.19 1.99
N ILE A 227 -15.11 -7.52 3.06
CA ILE A 227 -15.78 -6.32 3.57
C ILE A 227 -15.75 -5.17 2.55
N CYS A 228 -14.64 -5.01 1.82
CA CYS A 228 -14.55 -4.05 0.71
C CYS A 228 -15.51 -4.38 -0.44
N LYS A 229 -15.72 -5.65 -0.77
CA LYS A 229 -16.70 -6.04 -1.80
C LYS A 229 -18.13 -5.73 -1.38
N SER A 230 -18.41 -5.77 -0.08
CA SER A 230 -19.75 -5.47 0.45
C SER A 230 -20.12 -3.99 0.35
N VAL A 231 -19.13 -3.09 0.24
CA VAL A 231 -19.34 -1.65 0.03
C VAL A 231 -19.25 -1.33 -1.45
N ARG A 232 -20.28 -0.65 -1.99
CA ARG A 232 -20.38 -0.31 -3.41
C ARG A 232 -20.76 1.14 -3.61
N PHE A 233 -20.25 1.71 -4.68
CA PHE A 233 -20.57 3.04 -5.17
C PHE A 233 -21.14 2.94 -6.57
N GLN A 234 -22.18 3.71 -6.85
CA GLN A 234 -22.71 3.88 -8.19
C GLN A 234 -22.44 5.31 -8.66
N PHE A 235 -21.81 5.40 -9.83
CA PHE A 235 -21.43 6.63 -10.51
C PHE A 235 -22.13 6.70 -11.87
N SER A 236 -22.04 7.84 -12.54
CA SER A 236 -22.54 7.99 -13.91
C SER A 236 -21.94 6.99 -14.92
N GLY A 237 -20.79 6.40 -14.60
CA GLY A 237 -20.06 5.43 -15.43
C GLY A 237 -20.16 3.98 -14.98
N GLY A 238 -21.07 3.64 -14.04
CA GLY A 238 -21.32 2.29 -13.58
C GLY A 238 -21.14 2.09 -12.07
N ASP A 239 -21.23 0.82 -11.66
CA ASP A 239 -21.12 0.40 -10.27
C ASP A 239 -19.72 -0.16 -9.98
N TYR A 240 -19.15 0.24 -8.85
CA TYR A 240 -17.81 -0.17 -8.42
C TYR A 240 -17.86 -0.60 -6.95
N SER A 241 -17.25 -1.72 -6.60
CA SER A 241 -17.02 -2.04 -5.19
C SER A 241 -15.88 -1.19 -4.61
N LEU A 242 -15.83 -1.06 -3.29
CA LEU A 242 -14.68 -0.44 -2.62
C LEU A 242 -13.37 -1.17 -2.96
N SER A 243 -13.43 -2.49 -3.17
CA SER A 243 -12.28 -3.29 -3.60
C SER A 243 -11.80 -2.99 -5.03
N ASP A 244 -12.67 -2.45 -5.89
CA ASP A 244 -12.31 -2.06 -7.26
C ASP A 244 -11.65 -0.68 -7.31
N VAL A 245 -12.13 0.25 -6.47
CA VAL A 245 -11.58 1.61 -6.39
C VAL A 245 -10.36 1.71 -5.47
N LEU A 246 -10.22 0.83 -4.48
CA LEU A 246 -8.97 0.64 -3.76
C LEU A 246 -8.04 -0.19 -4.61
N THR A 247 -7.14 0.48 -5.31
CA THR A 247 -6.20 -0.10 -6.28
C THR A 247 -5.09 -0.90 -5.58
N ILE A 248 -5.46 -1.94 -4.86
CA ILE A 248 -4.56 -2.88 -4.19
C ILE A 248 -4.13 -3.95 -5.21
N HIS A 249 -2.86 -4.29 -5.21
CA HIS A 249 -2.31 -5.22 -6.18
C HIS A 249 -3.02 -6.59 -6.11
N ARG A 250 -3.40 -7.14 -7.26
CA ARG A 250 -4.15 -8.42 -7.45
C ARG A 250 -5.59 -8.44 -6.92
N TRP A 251 -6.10 -7.34 -6.39
CA TRP A 251 -7.52 -7.25 -6.01
C TRP A 251 -8.43 -7.04 -7.22
N SER A 252 -7.93 -6.40 -8.27
CA SER A 252 -8.57 -6.33 -9.58
C SER A 252 -7.59 -6.74 -10.67
N MET A 253 -8.04 -7.59 -11.59
CA MET A 253 -7.25 -7.99 -12.77
C MET A 253 -7.31 -6.94 -13.89
N ALA A 254 -8.30 -6.04 -13.84
CA ALA A 254 -8.50 -5.00 -14.86
C ALA A 254 -7.53 -3.83 -14.70
N VAL A 255 -7.00 -3.62 -13.49
CA VAL A 255 -6.15 -2.48 -13.15
C VAL A 255 -4.74 -2.99 -12.78
N PRO A 256 -3.75 -2.85 -13.67
CA PRO A 256 -2.38 -3.29 -13.40
C PRO A 256 -1.64 -2.42 -12.39
N ILE A 257 -1.98 -1.13 -12.27
CA ILE A 257 -1.32 -0.24 -11.31
C ILE A 257 -1.86 -0.43 -9.91
N SER A 258 -1.06 -0.04 -8.92
CA SER A 258 -1.50 -0.06 -7.52
C SER A 258 -1.09 1.19 -6.78
N ARG A 259 -2.04 1.83 -6.10
CA ARG A 259 -1.83 3.06 -5.31
C ARG A 259 -1.87 2.83 -3.80
N VAL A 260 -2.22 1.61 -3.39
CA VAL A 260 -2.31 1.20 -1.98
C VAL A 260 -1.55 -0.12 -1.82
N ILE A 261 -0.58 -0.12 -0.92
CA ILE A 261 0.07 -1.35 -0.46
C ILE A 261 -0.87 -2.06 0.49
N PHE A 262 -0.98 -3.38 0.37
CA PHE A 262 -1.62 -4.20 1.38
C PHE A 262 -0.57 -4.87 2.29
N TYR A 263 -0.75 -4.73 3.60
CA TYR A 263 -0.03 -5.50 4.60
C TYR A 263 -0.98 -6.48 5.28
N ASN A 264 -0.70 -7.76 5.14
CA ASN A 264 -1.52 -8.80 5.72
C ASN A 264 -1.16 -9.00 7.19
N ALA A 265 -1.96 -8.46 8.11
CA ALA A 265 -1.71 -8.57 9.55
C ALA A 265 -1.65 -10.02 10.06
N ARG A 266 -2.24 -10.99 9.35
CA ARG A 266 -2.19 -12.41 9.74
C ARG A 266 -0.84 -13.05 9.42
N THR A 267 -0.28 -12.76 8.25
CA THR A 267 0.99 -13.35 7.78
C THR A 267 2.20 -12.45 8.00
N GLU A 268 1.95 -11.20 8.41
CA GLU A 268 2.94 -10.15 8.62
C GLU A 268 3.78 -9.84 7.37
N LYS A 269 3.14 -9.97 6.20
CA LYS A 269 3.78 -9.79 4.89
C LYS A 269 3.08 -8.71 4.09
N PHE A 270 3.89 -7.91 3.42
CA PHE A 270 3.45 -7.01 2.37
C PHE A 270 3.10 -7.77 1.10
N ASP A 271 2.22 -7.20 0.29
CA ASP A 271 1.89 -7.68 -1.05
C ASP A 271 3.03 -7.47 -2.08
N ARG A 272 4.10 -6.73 -1.70
CA ARG A 272 5.27 -6.36 -2.53
C ARG A 272 6.52 -6.06 -1.68
N HIS A 273 7.69 -5.92 -2.32
CA HIS A 273 9.00 -5.80 -1.66
C HIS A 273 9.37 -4.42 -1.12
N THR A 274 8.69 -3.34 -1.52
CA THR A 274 9.13 -1.97 -1.20
C THR A 274 8.19 -1.23 -0.25
N PRO A 275 8.23 -1.47 1.08
CA PRO A 275 7.38 -0.76 2.02
C PRO A 275 8.17 0.22 2.88
N GLN A 276 8.07 1.51 2.55
CA GLN A 276 8.17 2.57 3.56
C GLN A 276 6.98 3.51 3.36
N PRO A 277 5.76 3.06 3.71
CA PRO A 277 4.59 3.89 3.57
C PRO A 277 4.74 5.15 4.43
N SER A 278 4.33 6.30 3.91
CA SER A 278 4.21 7.53 4.68
C SER A 278 2.98 7.51 5.57
N LEU A 279 1.89 6.86 5.13
CA LEU A 279 0.65 6.70 5.87
C LEU A 279 0.21 5.24 5.90
N VAL A 280 -0.11 4.76 7.10
CA VAL A 280 -0.61 3.41 7.35
C VAL A 280 -1.99 3.50 7.99
N ILE A 281 -2.94 2.74 7.47
CA ILE A 281 -4.30 2.65 8.00
C ILE A 281 -4.53 1.20 8.42
N ALA A 282 -4.77 0.97 9.70
CA ALA A 282 -4.92 -0.35 10.27
C ALA A 282 -6.38 -0.67 10.59
N ASP A 283 -6.88 -1.77 10.01
CA ASP A 283 -8.23 -2.28 10.27
C ASP A 283 -8.22 -3.24 11.46
N GLY A 284 -8.65 -2.74 12.61
CA GLY A 284 -8.79 -3.49 13.86
C GLY A 284 -7.67 -3.23 14.87
N ASP A 285 -7.93 -3.63 16.11
CA ASP A 285 -7.06 -3.51 17.27
C ASP A 285 -5.74 -4.28 17.08
N THR A 286 -5.83 -5.55 16.67
CA THR A 286 -4.66 -6.42 16.49
C THR A 286 -3.72 -5.86 15.43
N SER A 287 -4.31 -5.40 14.33
CA SER A 287 -3.61 -4.78 13.21
C SER A 287 -2.92 -3.47 13.62
N PHE A 288 -3.63 -2.63 14.38
CA PHE A 288 -3.08 -1.38 14.88
C PHE A 288 -1.90 -1.61 15.84
N LEU A 289 -2.03 -2.53 16.80
CA LEU A 289 -0.95 -2.86 17.74
C LEU A 289 0.30 -3.38 17.02
N LYS A 290 0.14 -4.25 16.01
CA LYS A 290 1.26 -4.74 15.19
C LYS A 290 1.97 -3.59 14.47
N VAL A 291 1.22 -2.67 13.89
CA VAL A 291 1.79 -1.51 13.16
C VAL A 291 2.54 -0.58 14.10
N LEU A 292 2.03 -0.35 15.32
CA LEU A 292 2.72 0.51 16.29
C LEU A 292 4.08 -0.05 16.73
N GLY A 293 4.21 -1.38 16.84
CA GLY A 293 5.46 -2.06 17.20
C GLY A 293 6.38 -2.38 16.01
N GLY A 294 5.85 -2.39 14.78
CA GLY A 294 6.58 -2.79 13.58
C GLY A 294 7.66 -1.79 13.18
N THR A 295 8.88 -2.29 12.93
CA THR A 295 10.04 -1.47 12.52
C THR A 295 9.80 -0.74 11.19
N GLU A 296 9.00 -1.35 10.32
CA GLU A 296 8.64 -0.91 8.98
C GLU A 296 7.75 0.34 9.00
N PHE A 297 7.08 0.61 10.13
CA PHE A 297 6.09 1.67 10.28
C PHE A 297 6.50 2.77 11.27
N GLN A 298 7.72 2.71 11.80
CA GLN A 298 8.21 3.67 12.81
C GLN A 298 8.29 5.11 12.29
N ARG A 299 8.36 5.29 10.97
CA ARG A 299 8.40 6.60 10.30
C ARG A 299 7.06 6.98 9.66
N SER A 300 6.08 6.10 9.71
CA SER A 300 4.78 6.32 9.10
C SER A 300 3.83 7.01 10.08
N ASP A 301 2.99 7.88 9.55
CA ASP A 301 1.74 8.21 10.22
C ASP A 301 0.86 6.95 10.28
N VAL A 302 0.14 6.78 11.39
CA VAL A 302 -0.70 5.59 11.62
C VAL A 302 -2.10 6.02 11.99
N ILE A 303 -3.11 5.48 11.31
CA ILE A 303 -4.53 5.60 11.68
C ILE A 303 -5.04 4.20 12.04
N GLY A 304 -5.32 3.96 13.31
CA GLY A 304 -6.00 2.75 13.76
C GLY A 304 -7.51 2.93 13.71
N VAL A 305 -8.23 2.01 13.09
CA VAL A 305 -9.70 1.98 13.08
C VAL A 305 -10.18 0.77 13.88
N ILE A 306 -10.89 1.01 14.97
CA ILE A 306 -11.22 -0.03 15.96
C ILE A 306 -12.71 0.01 16.27
N HIS A 307 -13.40 -1.11 16.07
CA HIS A 307 -14.80 -1.23 16.46
C HIS A 307 -14.94 -1.52 17.96
N ARG A 308 -15.95 -0.95 18.63
CA ARG A 308 -16.16 -1.10 20.08
C ARG A 308 -16.67 -2.48 20.52
N VAL A 309 -17.07 -3.32 19.57
CA VAL A 309 -17.57 -4.68 19.82
C VAL A 309 -16.42 -5.70 20.03
N VAL A 310 -15.17 -5.26 20.12
CA VAL A 310 -14.05 -6.14 20.48
C VAL A 310 -14.11 -6.57 21.95
N GLU A 311 -13.44 -7.67 22.27
CA GLU A 311 -13.29 -8.18 23.65
C GLU A 311 -12.63 -7.13 24.56
N ARG A 312 -13.08 -7.09 25.82
CA ARG A 312 -12.64 -6.11 26.82
C ARG A 312 -11.11 -6.10 26.98
N ASP A 313 -10.48 -7.27 27.09
CA ASP A 313 -9.04 -7.40 27.30
C ASP A 313 -8.23 -6.74 26.16
N ARG A 314 -8.77 -6.76 24.93
CA ARG A 314 -8.15 -6.10 23.77
C ARG A 314 -8.27 -4.58 23.83
N LEU A 315 -9.39 -4.06 24.32
CA LEU A 315 -9.56 -2.63 24.56
C LEU A 315 -8.65 -2.14 25.69
N GLU A 316 -8.45 -2.96 26.73
CA GLU A 316 -7.52 -2.65 27.82
C GLU A 316 -6.07 -2.65 27.31
N ALA A 317 -5.67 -3.63 26.50
CA ALA A 317 -4.35 -3.65 25.85
C ALA A 317 -4.11 -2.43 24.96
N LEU A 318 -5.12 -2.04 24.17
CA LEU A 318 -5.09 -0.82 23.38
C LEU A 318 -4.95 0.43 24.26
N GLY A 319 -5.73 0.53 25.35
CA GLY A 319 -5.68 1.64 26.29
C GLY A 319 -4.29 1.79 26.91
N ASN A 320 -3.70 0.69 27.36
CA ASN A 320 -2.34 0.66 27.90
C ASN A 320 -1.29 1.12 26.87
N GLN A 321 -1.42 0.65 25.62
CA GLN A 321 -0.53 1.08 24.54
C GLN A 321 -0.65 2.59 24.28
N MET A 322 -1.86 3.13 24.24
CA MET A 322 -2.10 4.56 24.03
C MET A 322 -1.58 5.41 25.19
N LEU A 323 -1.73 4.95 26.44
CA LEU A 323 -1.16 5.60 27.62
C LEU A 323 0.38 5.64 27.54
N GLY A 324 1.01 4.54 27.12
CA GLY A 324 2.47 4.49 26.93
C GLY A 324 2.99 5.49 25.89
N LEU A 325 2.17 5.85 24.88
CA LEU A 325 2.53 6.85 23.88
C LEU A 325 2.53 8.29 24.43
N GLN A 326 1.81 8.59 25.51
CA GLN A 326 1.67 9.96 26.03
C GLN A 326 3.00 10.60 26.47
N GLN A 327 4.00 9.78 26.81
CA GLN A 327 5.35 10.28 27.11
C GLN A 327 6.00 10.96 25.90
N TRP A 328 5.73 10.45 24.69
CA TRP A 328 6.41 10.86 23.45
C TRP A 328 5.52 11.67 22.51
N TYR A 329 4.22 11.66 22.75
CA TYR A 329 3.21 12.31 21.93
C TYR A 329 2.37 13.30 22.75
N ALA A 330 1.75 14.25 22.07
CA ALA A 330 0.76 15.16 22.61
C ALA A 330 -0.47 15.17 21.70
N GLU A 331 -1.62 15.59 22.20
CA GLU A 331 -2.82 15.72 21.39
C GLU A 331 -2.65 16.77 20.28
N ASP A 332 -3.03 16.43 19.06
CA ASP A 332 -2.97 17.31 17.88
C ASP A 332 -4.29 18.06 17.68
N THR A 333 -4.55 19.02 18.57
CA THR A 333 -5.79 19.82 18.55
C THR A 333 -5.93 20.66 17.29
N GLU A 334 -4.82 21.11 16.71
CA GLU A 334 -4.78 21.82 15.42
C GLU A 334 -5.33 20.94 14.30
N MET A 335 -4.81 19.72 14.19
CA MET A 335 -5.28 18.77 13.18
C MET A 335 -6.74 18.37 13.41
N LEU A 336 -7.12 18.10 14.67
CA LEU A 336 -8.51 17.79 15.02
C LEU A 336 -9.46 18.92 14.62
N GLY A 337 -9.07 20.18 14.82
CA GLY A 337 -9.87 21.36 14.46
C GLY A 337 -10.05 21.56 12.95
N GLY A 338 -9.14 21.05 12.11
CA GLY A 338 -9.24 21.12 10.65
C GLY A 338 -10.11 20.03 9.99
N LEU A 339 -10.52 19.03 10.77
CA LEU A 339 -11.30 17.88 10.29
C LEU A 339 -12.81 18.14 10.39
N PRO A 340 -13.64 17.49 9.55
CA PRO A 340 -15.08 17.52 9.73
C PRO A 340 -15.47 17.00 11.12
N ALA A 341 -16.58 17.49 11.67
CA ALA A 341 -17.08 17.00 12.95
C ALA A 341 -17.40 15.50 12.86
N ALA A 342 -16.84 14.71 13.79
CA ALA A 342 -17.13 13.29 13.86
C ALA A 342 -18.62 13.03 14.15
N PRO A 343 -19.27 12.07 13.48
CA PRO A 343 -20.60 11.63 13.85
C PRO A 343 -20.65 11.20 15.32
N ARG A 344 -21.77 11.45 16.02
CA ARG A 344 -21.90 11.24 17.49
C ARG A 344 -21.43 9.88 18.00
N ALA A 345 -21.52 8.82 17.20
CA ALA A 345 -21.13 7.46 17.59
C ALA A 345 -19.67 7.10 17.25
N ILE A 346 -18.95 7.96 16.52
CA ILE A 346 -17.56 7.77 16.11
C ILE A 346 -16.67 8.65 16.99
N GLY A 347 -15.66 8.04 17.61
CA GLY A 347 -14.64 8.76 18.36
C GLY A 347 -13.38 8.93 17.52
N LEU A 348 -12.72 10.09 17.58
CA LEU A 348 -11.43 10.33 16.94
C LEU A 348 -10.49 11.00 17.95
N SER A 349 -9.30 10.46 18.10
CA SER A 349 -8.20 11.09 18.81
C SER A 349 -6.97 11.09 17.90
N ILE A 350 -6.21 12.18 17.90
CA ILE A 350 -4.99 12.31 17.11
C ILE A 350 -3.87 12.75 18.04
N LEU A 351 -2.79 11.99 18.02
CA LEU A 351 -1.56 12.24 18.74
C LEU A 351 -0.46 12.66 17.75
N LYS A 352 0.29 13.71 18.07
CA LYS A 352 1.46 14.19 17.33
C LYS A 352 2.71 13.98 18.16
N ARG A 353 3.76 13.43 17.55
CA ARG A 353 5.04 13.23 18.23
C ARG A 353 5.59 14.58 18.68
N ARG A 354 6.04 14.65 19.93
CA ARG A 354 6.71 15.84 20.46
C ARG A 354 8.01 16.04 19.68
N THR A 355 8.21 17.25 19.17
CA THR A 355 9.52 17.65 18.63
C THR A 355 10.47 17.79 19.82
N PRO A 356 11.69 17.21 19.75
CA PRO A 356 12.69 17.38 20.81
C PRO A 356 13.10 18.83 21.01
#